data_AF-A0A0C9WSK3-F1
#
_entry.id   AF-A0A0C9WSK3-F1
#
_cell.length_a   1.000
_cell.length_b   1.000
_cell.length_c   1.000
_cell.angle_alpha   90.00
_cell.angle_beta   90.00
_cell.angle_gamma   90.00
#
_symmetry.space_group_name_H-M   'P 1'
#
loop_
_entity.id
_entity.type
_entity.pdbx_description
1 polymer ?
#
loop_
_entity_poly.entity_id
_entity_poly.type
_entity_poly.pdbx_seq_one_letter_code
_entity_poly.pdbx_strand_id
1 'polypeptide(L)'
;MSTTVESPLVIEEATRVRGSVSGKENAPTATRQTTLALKGGNMKGKKRTLTLVDGGNACFYALDACKSELDLSGALSATPQVVEALRLRILQLEDQLYAQAPPAKRAKTTSDPAASSSSSEAPVAGPSKADEKKSKMQVKKIFDRLKKECKSEGVKFQGSPKTIKIDEVWEQSEFEAIFSGKGTLIQPTPDNKPKSTVTIIHFRTKAQVEEFFGAELKDLKGNQWTRGGGPRFAKSLKQGACDVEIMSFEVNYSKNGMKCSLKFEISEVGGGYWSYGPSQRRSGGWF
;
A
#
# COMPACT_ATOMS: atom_id res chain seq x y z
N MET A 1 -5.90 -42.12 37.92
CA MET A 1 -4.44 -42.12 38.11
C MET A 1 -3.86 -41.24 37.02
N SER A 2 -3.50 -40.00 37.34
CA SER A 2 -3.00 -39.01 36.39
C SER A 2 -1.49 -38.95 36.47
N THR A 3 -0.80 -39.19 35.36
CA THR A 3 0.66 -39.07 35.25
C THR A 3 0.99 -37.87 34.38
N THR A 4 1.50 -36.82 35.01
CA THR A 4 2.08 -35.63 34.37
C THR A 4 3.57 -35.90 34.15
N VAL A 5 4.07 -35.71 32.94
CA VAL A 5 5.51 -35.80 32.61
C VAL A 5 5.97 -34.44 32.13
N GLU A 6 6.81 -33.79 32.94
CA GLU A 6 7.57 -32.59 32.58
C GLU A 6 8.85 -32.98 31.85
N SER A 7 9.33 -32.13 30.95
CA SER A 7 10.64 -32.25 30.30
C SER A 7 11.35 -30.89 30.32
N PRO A 8 12.64 -30.80 30.70
CA PRO A 8 13.37 -29.55 30.77
C PRO A 8 14.07 -29.19 29.45
N LEU A 9 14.16 -27.87 29.19
CA LEU A 9 14.88 -27.22 28.10
C LEU A 9 16.36 -27.04 28.47
N VAL A 10 17.26 -27.47 27.58
CA VAL A 10 18.71 -27.22 27.62
C VAL A 10 19.03 -26.14 26.60
N ILE A 11 19.72 -25.07 27.02
CA ILE A 11 20.31 -24.06 26.15
C ILE A 11 21.80 -24.01 26.48
N GLU A 12 22.65 -24.35 25.53
CA GLU A 12 24.11 -24.16 25.62
C GLU A 12 24.54 -22.86 24.93
N GLU A 13 25.46 -22.17 25.59
CA GLU A 13 26.07 -20.89 25.25
C GLU A 13 27.57 -21.11 25.00
N ALA A 14 28.15 -20.50 23.95
CA ALA A 14 29.56 -20.07 23.80
C ALA A 14 29.80 -19.71 22.31
N THR A 15 30.66 -18.79 21.88
CA THR A 15 32.02 -18.50 22.35
C THR A 15 32.52 -17.16 21.78
N ARG A 16 33.56 -16.63 22.42
CA ARG A 16 34.24 -15.34 22.28
C ARG A 16 35.53 -15.50 21.46
N VAL A 17 35.95 -14.51 20.65
CA VAL A 17 37.35 -14.39 20.18
C VAL A 17 37.81 -12.92 20.20
N ARG A 18 39.05 -12.74 20.66
CA ARG A 18 39.77 -11.48 20.96
C ARG A 18 40.93 -11.37 19.95
N GLY A 19 41.21 -10.17 19.45
CA GLY A 19 42.39 -9.89 18.63
C GLY A 19 42.92 -8.48 18.85
N SER A 20 44.21 -8.38 19.11
CA SER A 20 44.97 -7.16 19.40
C SER A 20 46.05 -6.95 18.33
N VAL A 21 46.24 -5.74 17.78
CA VAL A 21 47.50 -5.35 17.10
C VAL A 21 47.81 -3.85 17.26
N SER A 22 49.10 -3.59 17.46
CA SER A 22 49.86 -2.37 17.71
C SER A 22 50.01 -1.38 16.53
N GLY A 23 50.31 -0.11 16.84
CA GLY A 23 50.36 1.02 15.89
C GLY A 23 51.71 1.40 15.27
N LYS A 24 51.74 2.59 14.64
CA LYS A 24 52.93 3.39 14.26
C LYS A 24 52.53 4.80 13.78
N GLU A 25 53.39 5.78 14.05
CA GLU A 25 53.18 7.23 13.97
C GLU A 25 53.82 7.91 12.72
N ASN A 26 53.22 9.06 12.33
CA ASN A 26 53.76 10.30 11.72
C ASN A 26 54.28 10.43 10.28
N ALA A 27 53.62 11.32 9.52
CA ALA A 27 54.21 12.41 8.70
C ALA A 27 53.15 13.50 8.36
N PRO A 28 53.49 14.81 8.35
CA PRO A 28 52.53 15.90 8.03
C PRO A 28 52.35 16.07 6.51
N THR A 29 51.10 16.01 6.03
CA THR A 29 50.77 16.11 4.60
C THR A 29 50.23 17.50 4.26
N ALA A 30 50.75 18.06 3.16
CA ALA A 30 50.48 19.40 2.65
C ALA A 30 48.99 19.65 2.30
N THR A 31 48.51 20.85 2.64
CA THR A 31 47.18 21.37 2.32
C THR A 31 46.94 21.41 0.82
N ARG A 32 45.99 20.61 0.31
CA ARG A 32 45.56 20.63 -1.10
C ARG A 32 44.26 21.41 -1.24
N GLN A 33 44.32 22.55 -1.94
CA GLN A 33 43.12 23.25 -2.40
C GLN A 33 42.57 22.55 -3.64
N THR A 34 41.31 22.13 -3.61
CA THR A 34 40.64 21.50 -4.77
C THR A 34 39.51 22.39 -5.26
N THR A 35 39.65 22.94 -6.47
CA THR A 35 38.63 23.80 -7.09
C THR A 35 37.73 22.97 -8.01
N LEU A 36 36.48 22.74 -7.60
CA LEU A 36 35.49 22.03 -8.43
C LEU A 36 34.84 22.99 -9.43
N ALA A 37 35.17 22.83 -10.71
CA ALA A 37 34.46 23.49 -11.81
C ALA A 37 33.26 22.64 -12.24
N LEU A 38 32.05 23.10 -11.94
CA LEU A 38 30.80 22.48 -12.43
C LEU A 38 30.67 22.73 -13.93
N LYS A 39 30.80 21.67 -14.73
CA LYS A 39 30.59 21.68 -16.17
C LYS A 39 29.13 21.33 -16.48
N GLY A 40 28.32 22.33 -16.80
CA GLY A 40 26.96 22.13 -17.32
C GLY A 40 25.93 23.02 -16.64
N GLY A 41 25.65 24.17 -17.25
CA GLY A 41 24.59 25.06 -16.82
C GLY A 41 24.84 26.48 -17.32
N ASN A 42 23.95 27.00 -18.15
CA ASN A 42 24.00 28.32 -18.75
C ASN A 42 23.69 29.42 -17.70
N MET A 43 24.47 29.46 -16.61
CA MET A 43 24.36 30.41 -15.51
C MET A 43 25.56 31.35 -15.57
N LYS A 44 25.43 32.38 -16.40
CA LYS A 44 26.42 33.44 -16.56
C LYS A 44 26.38 34.34 -15.32
N GLY A 45 27.36 34.19 -14.40
CA GLY A 45 27.76 35.31 -13.53
C GLY A 45 27.89 35.13 -12.02
N LYS A 46 27.87 33.92 -11.43
CA LYS A 46 28.12 33.80 -9.97
C LYS A 46 29.03 32.62 -9.62
N LYS A 47 30.35 32.87 -9.62
CA LYS A 47 31.35 31.95 -9.06
C LYS A 47 31.27 32.05 -7.53
N ARG A 48 30.83 30.98 -6.86
CA ARG A 48 30.91 30.87 -5.39
C ARG A 48 32.17 30.07 -5.06
N THR A 49 33.12 30.69 -4.38
CA THR A 49 34.30 30.03 -3.83
C THR A 49 33.90 29.34 -2.53
N LEU A 50 34.02 28.02 -2.47
CA LEU A 50 33.71 27.20 -1.29
C LEU A 50 35.03 26.73 -0.68
N THR A 51 35.36 27.23 0.51
CA THR A 51 36.45 26.71 1.33
C THR A 51 35.93 25.52 2.12
N LEU A 52 36.28 24.30 1.67
CA LEU A 52 36.16 23.12 2.53
C LEU A 52 37.28 23.18 3.58
N VAL A 53 36.90 23.10 4.85
CA VAL A 53 37.83 22.80 5.94
C VAL A 53 38.01 21.29 5.94
N ASP A 54 39.21 20.82 5.58
CA ASP A 54 39.58 19.41 5.67
C ASP A 54 39.49 18.96 7.14
N GLY A 55 38.46 18.17 7.45
CA GLY A 55 38.36 17.43 8.70
C GLY A 55 39.40 16.31 8.70
N GLY A 56 40.61 16.63 9.15
CA GLY A 56 41.72 15.69 9.24
C GLY A 56 41.41 14.45 10.09
N ASN A 57 41.69 13.29 9.50
CA ASN A 57 42.19 12.05 10.12
C ASN A 57 41.47 11.41 11.33
N ALA A 58 40.20 11.67 11.59
CA ALA A 58 39.48 11.01 12.70
C ALA A 58 38.73 9.71 12.35
N CYS A 59 38.65 9.27 11.09
CA CYS A 59 37.68 8.21 10.70
C CYS A 59 38.23 7.01 9.91
N PHE A 60 39.49 6.61 10.10
CA PHE A 60 40.01 5.40 9.42
C PHE A 60 39.87 4.08 10.20
N TYR A 61 39.44 4.11 11.47
CA TYR A 61 39.26 2.90 12.29
C TYR A 61 37.79 2.55 12.64
N ALA A 62 36.81 3.24 12.06
CA ALA A 62 35.39 3.05 12.39
C ALA A 62 34.54 2.41 11.28
N LEU A 63 35.17 1.86 10.22
CA LEU A 63 34.43 1.33 9.06
C LEU A 63 34.05 -0.15 9.18
N ASP A 64 34.62 -0.90 10.12
CA ASP A 64 34.28 -2.33 10.34
C ASP A 64 33.29 -2.55 11.51
N ALA A 65 32.90 -1.49 12.21
CA ALA A 65 31.89 -1.52 13.28
C ALA A 65 30.50 -1.03 12.82
N CYS A 66 30.36 -0.46 11.61
CA CYS A 66 29.09 0.05 11.07
C CYS A 66 28.33 -0.96 10.20
N LYS A 67 28.57 -2.26 10.42
CA LYS A 67 27.74 -3.35 9.89
C LYS A 67 26.70 -3.85 10.90
N SER A 68 26.69 -3.29 12.12
CA SER A 68 25.53 -3.39 13.00
C SER A 68 24.38 -2.60 12.38
N GLU A 69 23.20 -3.21 12.41
CA GLU A 69 21.95 -2.66 11.88
C GLU A 69 21.82 -1.18 12.24
N LEU A 70 21.73 -0.33 11.21
CA LEU A 70 21.38 1.09 11.36
C LEU A 70 19.99 1.14 11.96
N ASP A 71 19.92 1.25 13.29
CA ASP A 71 18.68 1.39 14.01
C ASP A 71 18.05 2.75 13.69
N LEU A 72 17.18 2.75 12.68
CA LEU A 72 16.42 3.91 12.23
C LEU A 72 15.35 4.36 13.24
N SER A 73 15.18 3.62 14.35
CA SER A 73 14.24 3.97 15.42
C SER A 73 14.86 4.82 16.53
N GLY A 74 16.19 4.92 16.57
CA GLY A 74 16.92 5.77 17.50
C GLY A 74 16.91 7.26 17.11
N ALA A 75 16.86 8.14 18.10
CA ALA A 75 17.07 9.57 17.89
C ALA A 75 18.50 9.81 17.39
N LEU A 76 18.65 10.10 16.10
CA LEU A 76 19.95 10.42 15.50
C LEU A 76 20.52 11.67 16.18
N SER A 77 21.73 11.55 16.72
CA SER A 77 22.44 12.68 17.30
C SER A 77 22.74 13.71 16.20
N ALA A 78 22.21 14.92 16.35
CA ALA A 78 22.37 16.01 15.39
C ALA A 78 23.80 16.56 15.45
N THR A 79 24.75 15.84 14.84
CA THR A 79 26.12 16.33 14.68
C THR A 79 26.11 17.53 13.71
N PRO A 80 27.00 18.52 13.89
CA PRO A 80 27.02 19.72 13.06
C PRO A 80 27.19 19.40 11.56
N GLN A 81 27.93 18.34 11.24
CA GLN A 81 28.11 17.85 9.87
C GLN A 81 26.81 17.35 9.24
N VAL A 82 25.98 16.62 10.00
CA VAL A 82 24.67 16.14 9.51
C VAL A 82 23.72 17.32 9.30
N VAL A 83 23.75 18.32 10.19
CA VAL A 83 22.93 19.53 10.05
C VAL A 83 23.33 20.33 8.81
N GLU A 84 24.62 20.49 8.53
CA GLU A 84 25.09 21.16 7.31
C GLU A 84 24.74 20.38 6.03
N ALA A 85 24.89 19.06 6.05
CA ALA A 85 24.48 18.20 4.93
C ALA A 85 22.97 18.30 4.65
N LEU A 86 22.13 18.33 5.69
CA LEU A 86 20.69 18.54 5.57
C LEU A 86 20.37 19.92 5.00
N ARG A 87 21.05 20.98 5.47
CA ARG A 87 20.87 22.35 4.93
C ARG A 87 21.20 22.42 3.44
N LEU A 88 22.30 21.81 3.00
CA LEU A 88 22.65 21.74 1.58
C LEU A 88 21.63 20.96 0.76
N ARG A 89 21.09 19.86 1.31
CA ARG A 89 20.08 19.06 0.63
C ARG A 89 18.76 19.81 0.47
N ILE A 90 18.34 20.59 1.47
CA ILE A 90 17.15 21.45 1.39
C ILE A 90 17.31 22.47 0.27
N LEU A 91 18.45 23.18 0.21
CA LEU A 91 18.72 24.15 -0.86
C LEU A 91 18.66 23.51 -2.26
N GLN A 92 19.21 22.29 -2.41
CA GLN A 92 19.15 21.57 -3.68
C GLN A 92 17.72 21.20 -4.09
N LEU A 93 16.87 20.82 -3.13
CA LEU A 93 15.47 20.51 -3.39
C LEU A 93 14.66 21.76 -3.73
N GLU A 94 14.96 22.90 -3.09
CA GLU A 94 14.37 24.19 -3.45
C GLU A 94 14.75 24.58 -4.88
N ASP A 95 16.02 24.45 -5.26
CA ASP A 95 16.47 24.70 -6.64
C ASP A 95 15.76 23.80 -7.66
N GLN A 96 15.51 22.52 -7.32
CA GLN A 96 14.75 21.60 -8.18
C GLN A 96 13.28 22.01 -8.33
N LEU A 97 12.64 22.49 -7.26
CA LEU A 97 11.27 23.00 -7.30
C LEU A 97 11.18 24.30 -8.12
N TYR A 98 12.18 25.19 -8.02
CA TYR A 98 12.25 26.40 -8.85
C TYR A 98 12.54 26.10 -10.32
N ALA A 99 13.33 25.07 -10.61
CA ALA A 99 13.61 24.63 -11.98
C ALA A 99 12.42 23.88 -12.61
N GLN A 100 11.51 23.36 -11.80
CA GLN A 100 10.27 22.78 -12.27
C GLN A 100 9.37 23.91 -12.78
N ALA A 101 9.24 24.03 -14.10
CA ALA A 101 8.43 25.07 -14.73
C ALA A 101 7.01 25.07 -14.12
N PRO A 102 6.47 26.22 -13.72
CA PRO A 102 5.14 26.29 -13.14
C PRO A 102 4.12 25.67 -14.11
N PRO A 103 3.21 24.79 -13.63
CA PRO A 103 2.22 24.16 -14.48
C PRO A 103 1.46 25.25 -15.23
N ALA A 104 1.42 25.12 -16.56
CA ALA A 104 0.90 26.13 -17.47
C ALA A 104 -0.46 26.65 -17.00
N LYS A 105 -0.52 27.97 -16.83
CA LYS A 105 -1.64 28.75 -16.33
C LYS A 105 -2.97 28.30 -16.95
N ARG A 106 -3.86 27.74 -16.13
CA ARG A 106 -5.31 27.73 -16.41
C ARG A 106 -5.76 29.19 -16.51
N ALA A 107 -6.33 29.54 -17.66
CA ALA A 107 -6.86 30.88 -17.94
C ALA A 107 -7.90 31.25 -16.88
N LYS A 108 -7.68 32.39 -16.23
CA LYS A 108 -8.60 33.06 -15.32
C LYS A 108 -9.54 33.91 -16.16
N THR A 109 -10.76 33.44 -16.40
CA THR A 109 -11.84 34.25 -16.96
C THR A 109 -12.67 34.83 -15.83
N THR A 110 -12.56 36.14 -15.63
CA THR A 110 -13.46 36.97 -14.83
C THR A 110 -14.20 37.91 -15.77
N SER A 111 -15.52 37.78 -15.86
CA SER A 111 -16.44 38.88 -16.16
C SER A 111 -17.81 38.58 -15.55
N ASP A 112 -18.25 39.52 -14.73
CA ASP A 112 -19.36 39.52 -13.77
C ASP A 112 -20.67 40.04 -14.46
N PRO A 113 -21.78 40.37 -13.76
CA PRO A 113 -22.98 39.54 -13.58
C PRO A 113 -24.25 40.09 -14.27
N ALA A 114 -25.24 39.23 -14.57
CA ALA A 114 -26.69 39.50 -14.43
C ALA A 114 -27.56 38.36 -14.99
N ALA A 115 -28.45 37.87 -14.13
CA ALA A 115 -29.80 37.33 -14.39
C ALA A 115 -30.08 36.30 -15.51
N SER A 116 -30.88 35.30 -15.09
CA SER A 116 -31.79 34.46 -15.89
C SER A 116 -31.28 33.08 -16.35
N SER A 117 -31.66 32.09 -15.54
CA SER A 117 -32.27 30.81 -15.95
C SER A 117 -31.89 30.27 -17.34
N SER A 118 -31.00 29.29 -17.38
CA SER A 118 -31.22 28.02 -18.10
C SER A 118 -30.07 27.07 -17.82
N SER A 119 -30.43 25.88 -17.34
CA SER A 119 -29.56 24.74 -17.12
C SER A 119 -29.00 24.25 -18.44
N SER A 120 -27.78 24.66 -18.79
CA SER A 120 -26.97 24.02 -19.83
C SER A 120 -25.88 23.19 -19.15
N GLU A 121 -26.04 21.87 -19.18
CA GLU A 121 -25.00 20.91 -18.85
C GLU A 121 -23.80 21.13 -19.79
N ALA A 122 -22.66 21.52 -19.23
CA ALA A 122 -21.41 21.60 -19.98
C ALA A 122 -20.95 20.19 -20.39
N PRO A 123 -20.44 19.99 -21.62
CA PRO A 123 -19.97 18.69 -22.06
C PRO A 123 -18.74 18.30 -21.25
N VAL A 124 -18.89 17.28 -20.41
CA VAL A 124 -17.78 16.64 -19.69
C VAL A 124 -16.83 16.10 -20.75
N ALA A 125 -15.63 16.68 -20.82
CA ALA A 125 -14.58 16.22 -21.72
C ALA A 125 -14.33 14.72 -21.46
N GLY A 126 -14.67 13.89 -22.46
CA GLY A 126 -14.59 12.44 -22.34
C GLY A 126 -13.17 11.98 -21.97
N PRO A 127 -13.05 10.87 -21.24
CA PRO A 127 -11.77 10.35 -20.79
C PRO A 127 -10.84 10.08 -21.99
N SER A 128 -9.58 10.47 -21.86
CA SER A 128 -8.60 10.24 -22.91
C SER A 128 -8.32 8.73 -23.05
N LYS A 129 -8.10 8.24 -24.27
CA LYS A 129 -7.78 6.81 -24.53
C LYS A 129 -6.57 6.28 -23.72
N ALA A 130 -5.72 7.17 -23.21
CA ALA A 130 -4.57 6.80 -22.38
C ALA A 130 -5.01 6.42 -20.95
N ASP A 131 -6.02 7.08 -20.40
CA ASP A 131 -6.49 6.85 -19.04
C ASP A 131 -7.24 5.52 -18.92
N GLU A 132 -8.00 5.13 -19.95
CA GLU A 132 -8.69 3.83 -19.98
C GLU A 132 -7.74 2.63 -19.82
N LYS A 133 -6.53 2.69 -20.39
CA LYS A 133 -5.54 1.61 -20.26
C LYS A 133 -5.03 1.49 -18.82
N LYS A 134 -4.79 2.63 -18.16
CA LYS A 134 -4.37 2.66 -16.75
C LYS A 134 -5.48 2.16 -15.84
N SER A 135 -6.71 2.60 -16.06
CA SER A 135 -7.88 2.14 -15.29
C SER A 135 -8.08 0.63 -15.42
N LYS A 136 -7.97 0.06 -16.63
CA LYS A 136 -8.03 -1.40 -16.83
C LYS A 136 -6.93 -2.14 -16.06
N MET A 137 -5.70 -1.64 -16.11
CA MET A 137 -4.58 -2.25 -15.38
C MET A 137 -4.78 -2.20 -13.85
N GLN A 138 -5.36 -1.11 -13.34
CA GLN A 138 -5.69 -0.97 -11.92
C GLN A 138 -6.83 -1.92 -11.51
N VAL A 139 -7.90 -2.02 -12.30
CA VAL A 139 -9.00 -2.98 -12.08
C VAL A 139 -8.47 -4.42 -12.03
N LYS A 140 -7.60 -4.77 -12.98
CA LYS A 140 -6.93 -6.08 -13.00
C LYS A 140 -6.12 -6.32 -11.73
N LYS A 141 -5.38 -5.33 -11.26
CA LYS A 141 -4.58 -5.41 -10.02
C LYS A 141 -5.46 -5.64 -8.78
N ILE A 142 -6.59 -4.95 -8.68
CA ILE A 142 -7.58 -5.16 -7.61
C ILE A 142 -8.09 -6.60 -7.66
N PHE A 143 -8.43 -7.07 -8.85
CA PHE A 143 -8.96 -8.42 -9.04
C PHE A 143 -7.94 -9.52 -8.72
N ASP A 144 -6.68 -9.33 -9.10
CA ASP A 144 -5.59 -10.25 -8.76
C ASP A 144 -5.29 -10.26 -7.25
N ARG A 145 -5.44 -9.12 -6.55
CA ARG A 145 -5.37 -9.07 -5.08
C ARG A 145 -6.56 -9.79 -4.44
N LEU A 146 -7.77 -9.54 -4.94
CA LEU A 146 -8.98 -10.21 -4.47
C LEU A 146 -8.86 -11.74 -4.59
N LYS A 147 -8.34 -12.25 -5.71
CA LYS A 147 -8.05 -13.68 -5.90
C LYS A 147 -7.08 -14.26 -4.88
N LYS A 148 -6.06 -13.50 -4.48
CA LYS A 148 -5.10 -13.92 -3.46
C LYS A 148 -5.75 -13.95 -2.08
N GLU A 149 -6.53 -12.92 -1.75
CA GLU A 149 -7.26 -12.82 -0.49
C GLU A 149 -8.31 -13.92 -0.33
N CYS A 150 -9.07 -14.25 -1.39
CA CYS A 150 -10.02 -15.38 -1.38
C CYS A 150 -9.35 -16.73 -1.09
N LYS A 151 -8.07 -16.89 -1.44
CA LYS A 151 -7.29 -18.11 -1.20
C LYS A 151 -6.49 -18.07 0.10
N SER A 152 -6.50 -16.95 0.80
CA SER A 152 -5.79 -16.80 2.08
C SER A 152 -6.38 -17.74 3.13
N GLU A 153 -5.58 -18.13 4.11
CA GLU A 153 -6.03 -18.99 5.22
C GLU A 153 -6.99 -18.24 6.17
N GLY A 154 -6.95 -16.90 6.15
CA GLY A 154 -7.84 -16.05 6.93
C GLY A 154 -9.29 -16.07 6.43
N VAL A 155 -9.51 -16.38 5.15
CA VAL A 155 -10.84 -16.42 4.55
C VAL A 155 -11.35 -17.86 4.48
N LYS A 156 -12.17 -18.24 5.45
CA LYS A 156 -12.77 -19.57 5.56
C LYS A 156 -14.21 -19.57 5.06
N PHE A 157 -14.45 -20.09 3.86
CA PHE A 157 -15.81 -20.26 3.34
C PHE A 157 -16.47 -21.48 4.01
N GLN A 158 -17.58 -21.23 4.69
CA GLN A 158 -18.36 -22.21 5.50
C GLN A 158 -19.86 -21.99 5.26
N GLY A 159 -20.27 -21.66 4.02
CA GLY A 159 -21.65 -21.31 3.68
C GLY A 159 -22.17 -19.94 4.14
N SER A 160 -21.34 -19.11 4.82
CA SER A 160 -21.68 -17.71 5.13
C SER A 160 -20.90 -16.74 4.24
N PRO A 161 -21.51 -15.63 3.78
CA PRO A 161 -20.79 -14.57 3.07
C PRO A 161 -19.62 -14.05 3.91
N LYS A 162 -18.50 -13.77 3.24
CA LYS A 162 -17.29 -13.21 3.84
C LYS A 162 -17.02 -11.84 3.28
N THR A 163 -16.60 -10.95 4.17
CA THR A 163 -16.15 -9.62 3.80
C THR A 163 -14.63 -9.62 3.64
N ILE A 164 -14.14 -9.24 2.47
CA ILE A 164 -12.72 -9.00 2.21
C ILE A 164 -12.50 -7.50 2.05
N LYS A 165 -11.56 -6.94 2.81
CA LYS A 165 -11.21 -5.52 2.74
C LYS A 165 -9.84 -5.34 2.11
N ILE A 166 -9.76 -4.54 1.05
CA ILE A 166 -8.51 -4.18 0.37
C ILE A 166 -8.33 -2.67 0.51
N ASP A 167 -7.19 -2.26 1.07
CA ASP A 167 -6.82 -0.86 1.22
C ASP A 167 -5.71 -0.51 0.20
N GLU A 168 -5.95 0.48 -0.65
CA GLU A 168 -4.96 1.05 -1.57
C GLU A 168 -4.87 2.58 -1.43
N VAL A 169 -3.76 3.14 -1.88
CA VAL A 169 -3.57 4.60 -1.98
C VAL A 169 -3.69 4.97 -3.45
N TRP A 170 -4.66 5.83 -3.78
CA TRP A 170 -4.91 6.32 -5.15
C TRP A 170 -5.03 7.83 -5.17
N GLU A 171 -4.62 8.42 -6.27
CA GLU A 171 -4.86 9.83 -6.54
C GLU A 171 -6.35 10.05 -6.87
N GLN A 172 -6.85 11.26 -6.59
CA GLN A 172 -8.24 11.61 -6.86
C GLN A 172 -8.60 11.45 -8.35
N SER A 173 -7.68 11.80 -9.25
CA SER A 173 -7.84 11.69 -10.70
C SER A 173 -8.01 10.23 -11.15
N GLU A 174 -7.22 9.31 -10.58
CA GLU A 174 -7.31 7.87 -10.87
C GLU A 174 -8.60 7.26 -10.32
N PHE A 175 -8.98 7.64 -9.09
CA PHE A 175 -10.23 7.21 -8.47
C PHE A 175 -11.44 7.64 -9.30
N GLU A 176 -11.51 8.90 -9.69
CA GLU A 176 -12.59 9.42 -10.52
C GLU A 176 -12.61 8.71 -11.89
N ALA A 177 -11.46 8.47 -12.52
CA ALA A 177 -11.40 7.76 -13.80
C ALA A 177 -11.95 6.31 -13.73
N ILE A 178 -11.76 5.61 -12.61
CA ILE A 178 -12.21 4.22 -12.47
C ILE A 178 -13.68 4.12 -12.04
N PHE A 179 -14.11 4.94 -11.06
CA PHE A 179 -15.38 4.77 -10.36
C PHE A 179 -16.44 5.82 -10.69
N SER A 180 -16.09 6.93 -11.36
CA SER A 180 -17.10 7.92 -11.75
C SER A 180 -18.14 7.31 -12.69
N GLY A 181 -19.42 7.63 -12.44
CA GLY A 181 -20.54 7.12 -13.23
C GLY A 181 -20.87 5.64 -13.04
N LYS A 182 -20.18 4.92 -12.14
CA LYS A 182 -20.44 3.49 -11.87
C LYS A 182 -21.00 3.27 -10.48
N GLY A 183 -21.90 2.30 -10.35
CA GLY A 183 -22.54 1.95 -9.08
C GLY A 183 -23.48 3.04 -8.55
N THR A 184 -23.87 2.92 -7.28
CA THR A 184 -24.74 3.90 -6.61
C THR A 184 -23.91 4.76 -5.66
N LEU A 185 -23.83 6.07 -5.94
CA LEU A 185 -23.19 7.04 -5.06
C LEU A 185 -24.03 7.25 -3.79
N ILE A 186 -23.49 6.92 -2.63
CA ILE A 186 -24.15 7.10 -1.34
C ILE A 186 -23.78 8.47 -0.74
N GLN A 187 -22.49 8.82 -0.80
CA GLN A 187 -21.93 10.06 -0.28
C GLN A 187 -20.79 10.54 -1.19
N PRO A 188 -20.60 11.86 -1.40
CA PRO A 188 -21.45 12.95 -0.93
C PRO A 188 -22.73 13.08 -1.76
N THR A 189 -23.88 13.25 -1.10
CA THR A 189 -25.15 13.60 -1.77
C THR A 189 -25.68 14.90 -1.17
N PRO A 190 -26.49 15.69 -1.90
CA PRO A 190 -27.04 16.96 -1.40
C PRO A 190 -27.77 16.78 -0.06
N ASP A 191 -28.52 15.68 0.06
CA ASP A 191 -29.33 15.36 1.24
C ASP A 191 -28.52 14.67 2.36
N ASN A 192 -27.41 14.00 2.02
CA ASN A 192 -26.60 13.25 2.99
C ASN A 192 -25.12 13.66 2.93
N LYS A 193 -24.72 14.49 3.90
CA LYS A 193 -23.34 14.98 4.10
C LYS A 193 -22.74 15.61 2.82
N PRO A 194 -23.27 16.75 2.36
CA PRO A 194 -22.81 17.41 1.13
C PRO A 194 -21.35 17.87 1.18
N LYS A 195 -20.79 18.08 2.39
CA LYS A 195 -19.40 18.49 2.61
C LYS A 195 -18.47 17.31 2.98
N SER A 196 -18.92 16.07 2.76
CA SER A 196 -18.10 14.90 3.08
C SER A 196 -16.82 14.90 2.25
N THR A 197 -15.68 14.74 2.92
CA THR A 197 -14.38 14.47 2.27
C THR A 197 -14.25 13.02 1.83
N VAL A 198 -15.21 12.18 2.23
CA VAL A 198 -15.26 10.75 1.92
C VAL A 198 -16.33 10.49 0.88
N THR A 199 -15.93 9.84 -0.20
CA THR A 199 -16.80 9.37 -1.27
C THR A 199 -17.08 7.89 -1.07
N ILE A 200 -18.36 7.51 -0.99
CA ILE A 200 -18.80 6.12 -0.82
C ILE A 200 -19.66 5.74 -2.01
N ILE A 201 -19.23 4.72 -2.75
CA ILE A 201 -19.92 4.16 -3.91
C ILE A 201 -20.22 2.70 -3.59
N HIS A 202 -21.45 2.28 -3.86
CA HIS A 202 -21.89 0.93 -3.54
C HIS A 202 -22.42 0.21 -4.78
N PHE A 203 -21.93 -1.00 -5.00
CA PHE A 203 -22.31 -1.88 -6.10
C PHE A 203 -23.20 -2.98 -5.52
N ARG A 204 -24.52 -2.78 -5.64
CA ARG A 204 -25.53 -3.66 -5.02
C ARG A 204 -25.88 -4.87 -5.86
N THR A 205 -25.90 -4.68 -7.18
CA THR A 205 -26.41 -5.69 -8.11
C THR A 205 -25.26 -6.39 -8.80
N LYS A 206 -25.41 -7.69 -9.05
CA LYS A 206 -24.44 -8.49 -9.81
C LYS A 206 -24.13 -7.86 -11.19
N ALA A 207 -25.14 -7.31 -11.86
CA ALA A 207 -24.98 -6.61 -13.13
C ALA A 207 -24.00 -5.43 -13.03
N GLN A 208 -24.04 -4.63 -11.95
CA GLN A 208 -23.08 -3.54 -11.74
C GLN A 208 -21.66 -4.05 -11.50
N VAL A 209 -21.52 -5.20 -10.82
CA VAL A 209 -20.23 -5.84 -10.59
C VAL A 209 -19.65 -6.38 -11.90
N GLU A 210 -20.49 -7.04 -12.71
CA GLU A 210 -20.13 -7.53 -14.04
C GLU A 210 -19.78 -6.40 -15.00
N GLU A 211 -20.50 -5.28 -14.97
CA GLU A 211 -20.18 -4.11 -15.78
C GLU A 211 -18.85 -3.47 -15.35
N PHE A 212 -18.56 -3.45 -14.04
CA PHE A 212 -17.33 -2.88 -13.51
C PHE A 212 -16.08 -3.71 -13.86
N PHE A 213 -16.12 -5.03 -13.64
CA PHE A 213 -15.00 -5.93 -13.94
C PHE A 213 -14.97 -6.36 -15.40
N GLY A 214 -16.09 -6.28 -16.11
CA GLY A 214 -16.24 -6.66 -17.51
C GLY A 214 -15.75 -8.09 -17.78
N ALA A 215 -15.05 -8.25 -18.90
CA ALA A 215 -14.46 -9.52 -19.32
C ALA A 215 -13.33 -10.04 -18.41
N GLU A 216 -12.88 -9.25 -17.42
CA GLU A 216 -11.86 -9.70 -16.47
C GLU A 216 -12.43 -10.53 -15.33
N LEU A 217 -13.76 -10.58 -15.17
CA LEU A 217 -14.46 -11.41 -14.19
C LEU A 217 -14.30 -12.89 -14.54
N LYS A 218 -13.12 -13.45 -14.22
CA LYS A 218 -12.83 -14.88 -14.26
C LYS A 218 -13.39 -15.56 -13.00
N ASP A 219 -13.65 -16.85 -13.09
CA ASP A 219 -14.09 -17.65 -11.93
C ASP A 219 -13.15 -17.45 -10.73
N LEU A 220 -13.71 -16.93 -9.65
CA LEU A 220 -12.99 -16.78 -8.38
C LEU A 220 -13.05 -18.11 -7.65
N LYS A 221 -11.89 -18.52 -7.10
CA LYS A 221 -11.78 -19.74 -6.30
C LYS A 221 -11.34 -19.39 -4.88
N GLY A 222 -12.07 -19.90 -3.90
CA GLY A 222 -11.74 -19.84 -2.49
C GLY A 222 -11.33 -21.21 -1.93
N ASN A 223 -11.15 -21.28 -0.61
CA ASN A 223 -10.99 -22.54 0.11
C ASN A 223 -12.23 -22.81 0.97
N GLN A 224 -12.85 -23.98 0.80
CA GLN A 224 -13.93 -24.45 1.65
C GLN A 224 -13.35 -25.04 2.94
N TRP A 225 -13.99 -24.73 4.07
CA TRP A 225 -13.61 -25.26 5.38
C TRP A 225 -14.80 -25.94 6.03
N THR A 226 -14.53 -26.99 6.80
CA THR A 226 -15.55 -27.51 7.71
C THR A 226 -15.87 -26.46 8.77
N ARG A 227 -17.15 -26.35 9.14
CA ARG A 227 -17.56 -25.63 10.33
C ARG A 227 -17.06 -26.43 11.55
N GLY A 228 -15.89 -26.05 12.04
CA GLY A 228 -15.41 -26.55 13.33
C GLY A 228 -16.42 -26.19 14.42
N GLY A 229 -16.59 -27.07 15.41
CA GLY A 229 -17.60 -26.88 16.44
C GLY A 229 -18.56 -28.07 16.55
N GLY A 230 -18.65 -28.57 17.78
CA GLY A 230 -19.18 -29.87 18.21
C GLY A 230 -18.42 -30.27 19.47
N PRO A 231 -18.89 -31.20 20.32
CA PRO A 231 -18.53 -31.32 21.76
C PRO A 231 -17.03 -31.50 22.10
N ARG A 232 -16.14 -31.55 21.11
CA ARG A 232 -14.70 -31.74 21.25
C ARG A 232 -13.84 -30.59 20.70
N PHE A 233 -14.42 -29.40 20.43
CA PHE A 233 -13.68 -28.22 19.96
C PHE A 233 -12.75 -28.51 18.75
N ALA A 234 -13.20 -29.36 17.83
CA ALA A 234 -12.39 -29.76 16.69
C ALA A 234 -12.07 -28.54 15.81
N LYS A 235 -10.78 -28.39 15.47
CA LYS A 235 -10.30 -27.34 14.56
C LYS A 235 -11.00 -27.50 13.20
N SER A 236 -11.31 -26.37 12.56
CA SER A 236 -11.79 -26.36 11.16
C SER A 236 -10.76 -27.04 10.25
N LEU A 237 -11.22 -27.93 9.38
CA LEU A 237 -10.39 -28.63 8.40
C LEU A 237 -10.68 -28.07 7.00
N LYS A 238 -9.62 -27.86 6.21
CA LYS A 238 -9.74 -27.44 4.82
C LYS A 238 -10.29 -28.61 3.98
N GLN A 239 -11.46 -28.42 3.36
CA GLN A 239 -12.12 -29.46 2.55
C GLN A 239 -11.64 -29.48 1.10
N GLY A 240 -11.29 -28.31 0.55
CA GLY A 240 -10.86 -28.20 -0.84
C GLY A 240 -11.00 -26.78 -1.38
N ALA A 241 -10.89 -26.64 -2.70
CA ALA A 241 -11.23 -25.41 -3.39
C ALA A 241 -12.74 -25.35 -3.64
N CYS A 242 -13.34 -24.17 -3.48
CA CYS A 242 -14.72 -23.90 -3.85
C CYS A 242 -14.77 -22.72 -4.83
N ASP A 243 -15.81 -22.69 -5.65
CA ASP A 243 -16.11 -21.54 -6.50
C ASP A 243 -16.82 -20.48 -5.66
N VAL A 244 -16.43 -19.22 -5.84
CA VAL A 244 -16.96 -18.09 -5.07
C VAL A 244 -17.41 -16.98 -5.99
N GLU A 245 -18.39 -16.23 -5.54
CA GLU A 245 -19.02 -15.15 -6.31
C GLU A 245 -19.10 -13.87 -5.48
N ILE A 246 -18.82 -12.74 -6.12
CA ILE A 246 -18.96 -11.41 -5.51
C ILE A 246 -20.45 -11.05 -5.51
N MET A 247 -21.05 -10.92 -4.33
CA MET A 247 -22.44 -10.50 -4.19
C MET A 247 -22.58 -8.98 -4.34
N SER A 248 -21.74 -8.25 -3.62
CA SER A 248 -21.75 -6.79 -3.56
C SER A 248 -20.35 -6.28 -3.23
N PHE A 249 -20.06 -5.02 -3.55
CA PHE A 249 -18.89 -4.36 -2.98
C PHE A 249 -19.10 -2.88 -2.74
N GLU A 250 -18.44 -2.37 -1.71
CA GLU A 250 -18.44 -0.96 -1.34
C GLU A 250 -17.05 -0.38 -1.53
N VAL A 251 -17.00 0.83 -2.10
CA VAL A 251 -15.77 1.59 -2.29
C VAL A 251 -15.85 2.84 -1.43
N ASN A 252 -14.88 3.00 -0.54
CA ASN A 252 -14.78 4.15 0.35
C ASN A 252 -13.45 4.87 0.07
N TYR A 253 -13.54 6.07 -0.50
CA TYR A 253 -12.39 6.89 -0.83
C TYR A 253 -12.33 8.13 0.06
N SER A 254 -11.23 8.33 0.76
CA SER A 254 -10.97 9.53 1.55
C SER A 254 -10.05 10.48 0.79
N LYS A 255 -10.55 11.68 0.44
CA LYS A 255 -9.78 12.70 -0.26
C LYS A 255 -8.54 13.17 0.53
N ASN A 256 -8.64 13.25 1.85
CA ASN A 256 -7.56 13.73 2.71
C ASN A 256 -6.42 12.72 2.82
N GLY A 257 -6.74 11.44 2.92
CA GLY A 257 -5.76 10.36 3.08
C GLY A 257 -5.29 9.73 1.77
N MET A 258 -5.88 10.14 0.63
CA MET A 258 -5.72 9.47 -0.67
C MET A 258 -5.94 7.96 -0.58
N LYS A 259 -6.76 7.52 0.39
CA LYS A 259 -6.93 6.10 0.74
C LYS A 259 -8.26 5.61 0.18
N CYS A 260 -8.19 4.56 -0.62
CA CYS A 260 -9.33 3.82 -1.13
C CYS A 260 -9.44 2.47 -0.41
N SER A 261 -10.53 2.27 0.33
CA SER A 261 -10.90 1.01 0.95
C SER A 261 -11.99 0.33 0.13
N LEU A 262 -11.70 -0.81 -0.46
CA LEU A 262 -12.66 -1.65 -1.16
C LEU A 262 -13.10 -2.79 -0.24
N LYS A 263 -14.40 -2.92 -0.02
CA LYS A 263 -15.01 -3.94 0.85
C LYS A 263 -15.88 -4.85 -0.01
N PHE A 264 -15.41 -6.06 -0.28
CA PHE A 264 -16.09 -7.07 -1.08
C PHE A 264 -16.89 -8.00 -0.18
N GLU A 265 -18.14 -8.26 -0.53
CA GLU A 265 -18.95 -9.32 0.05
C GLU A 265 -18.97 -10.50 -0.91
N ILE A 266 -18.42 -11.63 -0.47
CA ILE A 266 -18.20 -12.80 -1.32
C ILE A 266 -18.93 -13.99 -0.70
N SER A 267 -19.66 -14.72 -1.54
CA SER A 267 -20.38 -15.93 -1.15
C SER A 267 -19.86 -17.15 -1.90
N GLU A 268 -20.05 -18.32 -1.30
CA GLU A 268 -19.71 -19.60 -1.90
C GLU A 268 -20.80 -20.03 -2.88
N VAL A 269 -20.43 -20.33 -4.13
CA VAL A 269 -21.37 -20.82 -5.15
C VAL A 269 -21.63 -22.30 -4.91
N GLY A 270 -22.91 -22.69 -4.84
CA GLY A 270 -23.28 -24.09 -4.60
C GLY A 270 -22.97 -24.59 -3.18
N GLY A 271 -22.54 -23.70 -2.27
CA GLY A 271 -22.46 -23.94 -0.83
C GLY A 271 -23.86 -24.07 -0.23
N GLY A 272 -24.62 -25.06 -0.69
CA GLY A 272 -25.96 -25.37 -0.20
C GLY A 272 -25.88 -25.55 1.31
N TYR A 273 -26.85 -24.96 2.01
CA TYR A 273 -27.13 -25.17 3.43
C TYR A 273 -26.84 -26.65 3.74
N TRP A 274 -25.73 -26.94 4.43
CA TRP A 274 -25.40 -28.31 4.84
C TRP A 274 -26.47 -28.69 5.84
N SER A 275 -27.58 -29.22 5.30
CA SER A 275 -28.49 -30.08 6.03
C SER A 275 -27.60 -31.14 6.64
N TYR A 276 -27.58 -31.19 7.97
CA TYR A 276 -26.81 -32.16 8.74
C TYR A 276 -27.26 -33.57 8.31
N GLY A 277 -26.73 -34.06 7.19
CA GLY A 277 -26.88 -35.43 6.77
C GLY A 277 -26.18 -36.27 7.83
N PRO A 278 -26.87 -37.25 8.44
CA PRO A 278 -26.29 -38.04 9.51
C PRO A 278 -25.00 -38.62 9.00
N SER A 279 -23.91 -38.33 9.71
CA SER A 279 -22.60 -38.84 9.40
C SER A 279 -22.64 -40.37 9.48
N GLN A 280 -22.89 -41.03 8.34
CA GLN A 280 -22.52 -42.42 8.14
C GLN A 280 -21.00 -42.47 8.12
N ARG A 281 -20.38 -42.32 9.29
CA ARG A 281 -19.18 -43.09 9.58
C ARG A 281 -19.61 -44.54 9.44
N ARG A 282 -19.38 -45.11 8.25
CA ARG A 282 -19.24 -46.55 8.08
C ARG A 282 -18.18 -46.99 9.08
N SER A 283 -18.66 -47.43 10.23
CA SER A 283 -17.97 -48.35 11.11
C SER A 283 -17.67 -49.57 10.27
N GLY A 284 -16.49 -49.59 9.63
CA GLY A 284 -15.93 -50.80 9.06
C GLY A 284 -15.74 -51.76 10.21
N GLY A 285 -16.64 -52.74 10.30
CA GLY A 285 -16.50 -53.87 11.19
C GLY A 285 -15.18 -54.56 10.89
N TRP A 286 -14.34 -54.66 11.92
CA TRP A 286 -13.30 -55.67 11.95
C TRP A 286 -14.00 -57.00 12.21
N PHE A 287 -14.03 -57.85 11.19
CA PHE A 287 -14.18 -59.29 11.32
C PHE A 287 -12.82 -59.92 11.02
#